data_AF-A0A350PJK3-F1
#
_entry.id   AF-A0A350PJK3-F1
#
_cell.length_a   1.000
_cell.length_b   1.000
_cell.length_c   1.000
_cell.angle_alpha   90.00
_cell.angle_beta   90.00
_cell.angle_gamma   90.00
#
_symmetry.space_group_name_H-M   'P 1'
#
loop_
_entity.id
_entity.type
_entity.pdbx_description
1 polymer ?
#
loop_
_entity_poly.entity_id
_entity_poly.type
_entity_poly.pdbx_seq_one_letter_code
_entity_poly.pdbx_strand_id
1 'polypeptide(L)'
;MGNKATQPLNLISIPSILFGSSLKPTSLELNFYISGTLIGTLKDERGNGEMVQTAPEGSTGSGSVAGVALYDEGFVVLTGSWGLEDGIARNYLNDITNLATSSCLYFGVGANDGSPSGIIPSSSYSMEMKGVNKIPTLTMFAHADKGEMNHSNNPTYIDFGQSTSPATGSRVYSQPTNLKIKNIVSSSYADPPAQFEKTTYISKIGIYDDDKNLIGIATMATPIKKTQNRDLTFKLKLDI
;
A
#
# COMPACT_ATOMS: atom_id res chain seq x y z
N MET A 1 -8.76 -18.37 -28.39
CA MET A 1 -7.38 -17.87 -28.38
C MET A 1 -6.50 -18.88 -29.12
N GLY A 2 -5.89 -18.50 -30.25
CA GLY A 2 -5.07 -19.42 -31.06
C GLY A 2 -3.75 -19.83 -30.42
N ASN A 3 -3.04 -20.78 -31.05
CA ASN A 3 -1.73 -21.26 -30.64
C ASN A 3 -0.70 -20.11 -30.62
N LYS A 4 -0.17 -19.79 -29.44
CA LYS A 4 0.76 -18.67 -29.19
C LYS A 4 2.19 -18.93 -29.70
N ALA A 5 2.53 -20.17 -30.05
CA ALA A 5 3.83 -20.51 -30.62
C ALA A 5 4.00 -20.07 -32.08
N THR A 6 2.90 -19.80 -32.78
CA THR A 6 2.90 -19.42 -34.20
C THR A 6 2.18 -18.10 -34.48
N GLN A 7 1.57 -17.50 -33.46
CA GLN A 7 0.84 -16.24 -33.59
C GLN A 7 1.81 -15.07 -33.45
N PRO A 8 1.73 -14.04 -34.31
CA PRO A 8 2.47 -12.80 -34.10
C PRO A 8 2.00 -12.13 -32.79
N LEU A 9 2.97 -11.71 -31.99
CA LEU A 9 2.78 -11.07 -30.69
C LEU A 9 3.69 -9.85 -30.63
N ASN A 10 3.22 -8.79 -29.99
CA ASN A 10 4.05 -7.65 -29.64
C ASN A 10 4.13 -7.56 -28.12
N LEU A 11 5.34 -7.36 -27.59
CA LEU A 11 5.62 -7.30 -26.16
C LEU A 11 6.11 -5.90 -25.81
N ILE A 12 5.40 -5.21 -24.95
CA ILE A 12 5.82 -3.94 -24.37
C ILE A 12 6.35 -4.25 -22.97
N SER A 13 7.61 -3.87 -22.74
CA SER A 13 8.26 -3.98 -21.44
C SER A 13 8.31 -2.62 -20.77
N ILE A 14 7.66 -2.51 -19.61
CA ILE A 14 7.64 -1.30 -18.80
C ILE A 14 8.69 -1.50 -17.69
N PRO A 15 9.69 -0.62 -17.57
CA PRO A 15 10.65 -0.69 -16.49
C PRO A 15 10.01 -0.50 -15.10
N SER A 16 10.42 -1.30 -14.12
CA SER A 16 9.92 -1.22 -12.74
C SER A 16 10.12 0.14 -12.07
N ILE A 17 11.13 0.90 -12.50
CA ILE A 17 11.34 2.29 -12.04
C ILE A 17 10.14 3.21 -12.33
N LEU A 18 9.30 2.89 -13.33
CA LEU A 18 8.14 3.71 -13.70
C LEU A 18 6.88 3.37 -12.89
N PHE A 19 6.74 2.15 -12.38
CA PHE A 19 5.51 1.69 -11.72
C PHE A 19 5.68 1.25 -10.25
N GLY A 20 6.91 1.09 -9.78
CA GLY A 20 7.19 0.71 -8.39
C GLY A 20 7.01 -0.78 -8.14
N SER A 21 6.00 -1.16 -7.33
CA SER A 21 5.77 -2.54 -6.92
C SER A 21 4.87 -3.33 -7.87
N SER A 22 3.86 -2.68 -8.47
CA SER A 22 2.99 -3.29 -9.49
C SER A 22 2.29 -2.18 -10.28
N LEU A 23 1.84 -2.49 -11.49
CA LEU A 23 0.91 -1.62 -12.21
C LEU A 23 -0.45 -1.63 -11.52
N LYS A 24 -1.12 -0.48 -11.48
CA LYS A 24 -2.47 -0.37 -10.91
C LYS A 24 -3.48 -0.96 -11.91
N PRO A 25 -4.30 -1.94 -11.53
CA PRO A 25 -5.42 -2.40 -12.37
C PRO A 25 -6.34 -1.23 -12.71
N THR A 26 -7.00 -1.30 -13.85
CA THR A 26 -7.89 -0.27 -14.37
C THR A 26 -7.24 1.10 -14.58
N SER A 27 -5.94 1.12 -14.89
CA SER A 27 -5.22 2.37 -15.14
C SER A 27 -4.41 2.38 -16.43
N LEU A 28 -4.34 1.25 -17.13
CA LEU A 28 -3.55 1.11 -18.34
C LEU A 28 -4.38 1.53 -19.56
N GLU A 29 -3.85 2.46 -20.34
CA GLU A 29 -4.45 2.95 -21.57
C GLU A 29 -3.39 3.15 -22.65
N LEU A 30 -3.58 2.56 -23.82
CA LEU A 30 -2.70 2.69 -24.98
C LEU A 30 -3.49 3.34 -26.11
N ASN A 31 -3.01 4.47 -26.61
CA ASN A 31 -3.62 5.23 -27.68
C ASN A 31 -2.71 5.25 -28.91
N PHE A 32 -3.26 4.89 -30.06
CA PHE A 32 -2.56 4.82 -31.34
C PHE A 32 -3.12 5.88 -32.28
N TYR A 33 -2.26 6.80 -32.70
CA TYR A 33 -2.56 7.88 -33.63
C TYR A 33 -1.82 7.72 -34.95
N ILE A 34 -2.50 8.04 -36.05
CA ILE A 34 -1.86 8.27 -37.36
C ILE A 34 -2.25 9.65 -37.86
N SER A 35 -1.25 10.46 -38.23
CA SER A 35 -1.45 11.83 -38.71
C SER A 35 -2.31 12.68 -37.75
N GLY A 36 -2.18 12.43 -36.44
CA GLY A 36 -2.95 13.10 -35.38
C GLY A 36 -4.36 12.57 -35.16
N THR A 37 -4.84 11.61 -35.96
CA THR A 37 -6.15 10.97 -35.77
C THR A 37 -6.01 9.71 -34.92
N LEU A 38 -6.84 9.56 -33.89
CA LEU A 38 -6.89 8.35 -33.06
C LEU A 38 -7.51 7.20 -33.86
N ILE A 39 -6.73 6.14 -34.10
CA ILE A 39 -7.14 4.96 -34.87
C ILE A 39 -7.41 3.74 -34.00
N GLY A 40 -6.93 3.74 -32.75
CA GLY A 40 -7.15 2.64 -31.82
C GLY A 40 -6.82 3.00 -30.39
N THR A 41 -7.66 2.58 -29.46
CA THR A 41 -7.42 2.69 -28.02
C THR A 41 -7.61 1.34 -27.35
N LEU A 42 -6.62 0.89 -26.59
CA LEU A 42 -6.72 -0.27 -25.71
C LEU A 42 -6.80 0.19 -24.25
N LYS A 43 -7.81 -0.27 -23.53
CA LYS A 43 -7.97 -0.01 -22.10
C LYS A 43 -8.11 -1.30 -21.33
N ASP A 44 -7.49 -1.33 -20.17
CA ASP A 44 -7.82 -2.28 -19.12
C ASP A 44 -9.03 -1.74 -18.35
N GLU A 45 -10.25 -1.98 -18.81
CA GLU A 45 -11.45 -1.52 -18.08
C GLU A 45 -11.94 -2.55 -17.05
N ARG A 46 -11.52 -3.81 -17.21
CA ARG A 46 -12.01 -4.96 -16.43
C ARG A 46 -11.17 -5.25 -15.19
N GLY A 47 -9.92 -4.78 -15.13
CA GLY A 47 -9.01 -5.01 -14.01
C GLY A 47 -8.55 -6.46 -13.87
N ASN A 48 -8.73 -7.28 -14.91
CA ASN A 48 -8.36 -8.70 -14.96
C ASN A 48 -7.13 -8.96 -15.85
N GLY A 49 -6.42 -7.90 -16.25
CA GLY A 49 -5.30 -7.94 -17.18
C GLY A 49 -5.72 -7.94 -18.64
N GLU A 50 -7.00 -8.06 -19.00
CA GLU A 50 -7.41 -8.01 -20.41
C GLU A 50 -7.36 -6.58 -20.97
N MET A 51 -6.61 -6.39 -22.04
CA MET A 51 -6.59 -5.13 -22.80
C MET A 51 -7.70 -5.17 -23.85
N VAL A 52 -8.75 -4.38 -23.63
CA VAL A 52 -9.92 -4.32 -24.51
C VAL A 52 -9.78 -3.13 -25.45
N GLN A 53 -10.05 -3.32 -26.73
CA GLN A 53 -10.15 -2.20 -27.65
C GLN A 53 -11.46 -1.44 -27.44
N THR A 54 -11.38 -0.16 -27.10
CA THR A 54 -12.55 0.66 -26.74
C THR A 54 -12.85 1.73 -27.77
N ALA A 55 -11.82 2.37 -28.34
CA ALA A 55 -11.99 3.40 -29.35
C ALA A 55 -11.26 3.07 -30.67
N PRO A 56 -11.72 3.59 -31.81
CA PRO A 56 -13.00 4.30 -32.02
C PRO A 56 -14.22 3.40 -31.78
N GLU A 57 -15.32 3.94 -31.27
CA GLU A 57 -16.55 3.15 -31.07
C GLU A 57 -17.06 2.60 -32.41
N GLY A 58 -17.41 1.32 -32.44
CA GLY A 58 -17.86 0.65 -33.67
C GLY A 58 -16.76 0.30 -34.67
N SER A 59 -15.49 0.57 -34.34
CA SER A 59 -14.34 0.08 -35.13
C SER A 59 -14.25 -1.44 -35.14
N THR A 60 -13.61 -1.99 -36.17
CA THR A 60 -13.30 -3.43 -36.24
C THR A 60 -12.52 -3.85 -34.99
N GLY A 61 -13.06 -4.82 -34.25
CA GLY A 61 -12.47 -5.31 -33.00
C GLY A 61 -12.82 -4.49 -31.75
N SER A 62 -13.67 -3.46 -31.84
CA SER A 62 -14.21 -2.77 -30.66
C SER A 62 -14.92 -3.76 -29.72
N GLY A 63 -14.66 -3.65 -28.42
CA GLY A 63 -15.14 -4.56 -27.37
C GLY A 63 -14.40 -5.91 -27.30
N SER A 64 -13.46 -6.18 -28.22
CA SER A 64 -12.66 -7.42 -28.22
C SER A 64 -11.37 -7.26 -27.43
N VAL A 65 -10.89 -8.36 -26.87
CA VAL A 65 -9.61 -8.42 -26.15
C VAL A 65 -8.47 -8.45 -27.17
N ALA A 66 -7.65 -7.41 -27.17
CA ALA A 66 -6.52 -7.22 -28.08
C ALA A 66 -5.16 -7.47 -27.41
N GLY A 67 -5.12 -7.77 -26.12
CA GLY A 67 -3.89 -8.03 -25.39
C GLY A 67 -4.12 -8.42 -23.94
N VAL A 68 -3.01 -8.68 -23.24
CA VAL A 68 -2.98 -9.02 -21.82
C VAL A 68 -1.88 -8.21 -21.13
N ALA A 69 -2.21 -7.55 -20.02
CA ALA A 69 -1.30 -6.87 -19.13
C ALA A 69 -0.99 -7.75 -17.91
N LEU A 70 0.30 -7.92 -17.65
CA LEU A 70 0.86 -8.61 -16.50
C LEU A 70 1.32 -7.54 -15.50
N TYR A 71 0.46 -7.26 -14.52
CA TYR A 71 0.61 -6.07 -13.66
C TYR A 71 1.84 -6.10 -12.76
N ASP A 72 2.18 -7.28 -12.23
CA ASP A 72 3.30 -7.43 -11.30
C ASP A 72 4.64 -7.48 -12.06
N GLU A 73 4.65 -8.00 -13.29
CA GLU A 73 5.81 -8.12 -14.15
C GLU A 73 6.11 -6.83 -14.94
N GLY A 74 5.12 -5.96 -15.14
CA GLY A 74 5.28 -4.76 -15.97
C GLY A 74 5.28 -5.05 -17.46
N PHE A 75 4.64 -6.14 -17.90
CA PHE A 75 4.56 -6.51 -19.31
C PHE A 75 3.17 -6.31 -19.89
N VAL A 76 3.10 -5.87 -21.13
CA VAL A 76 1.86 -5.82 -21.91
C VAL A 76 2.08 -6.59 -23.20
N VAL A 77 1.32 -7.66 -23.39
CA VAL A 77 1.37 -8.51 -24.58
C VAL A 77 0.19 -8.17 -25.47
N LEU A 78 0.45 -7.69 -26.67
CA LEU A 78 -0.55 -7.37 -27.67
C LEU A 78 -0.69 -8.53 -28.65
N THR A 79 -1.94 -8.87 -28.95
CA THR A 79 -2.35 -10.02 -29.79
C THR A 79 -3.36 -9.62 -30.88
N GLY A 80 -3.94 -8.41 -30.79
CA GLY A 80 -4.95 -7.91 -31.72
C GLY A 80 -4.37 -7.66 -33.11
N SER A 81 -4.67 -8.55 -34.05
CA SER A 81 -4.13 -8.55 -35.41
C SER A 81 -5.09 -8.01 -36.47
N TRP A 82 -6.29 -7.58 -36.09
CA TRP A 82 -7.26 -6.98 -37.02
C TRP A 82 -6.83 -5.56 -37.40
N GLY A 83 -7.26 -5.11 -38.57
CA GLY A 83 -7.00 -3.76 -39.06
C GLY A 83 -7.77 -2.72 -38.25
N LEU A 84 -7.07 -1.66 -37.83
CA LEU A 84 -7.62 -0.47 -37.15
C LEU A 84 -8.06 0.61 -38.14
N GLU A 85 -7.66 0.48 -39.41
CA GLU A 85 -8.00 1.37 -40.50
C GLU A 85 -8.39 0.52 -41.72
N ASP A 86 -9.19 1.09 -42.63
CA ASP A 86 -9.59 0.41 -43.86
C ASP A 86 -8.82 0.95 -45.07
N GLY A 87 -8.45 0.05 -45.99
CA GLY A 87 -7.85 0.41 -47.28
C GLY A 87 -6.44 1.04 -47.25
N ILE A 88 -5.76 1.09 -46.09
CA ILE A 88 -4.40 1.66 -45.97
C ILE A 88 -3.42 0.60 -45.48
N ALA A 89 -2.35 0.38 -46.25
CA ALA A 89 -1.24 -0.48 -45.89
C ALA A 89 0.04 0.35 -45.74
N ARG A 90 0.84 0.05 -44.71
CA ARG A 90 2.07 0.77 -44.38
C ARG A 90 3.23 -0.20 -44.17
N ASN A 91 4.45 0.31 -44.28
CA ASN A 91 5.67 -0.49 -44.16
C ASN A 91 6.08 -0.68 -42.69
N TYR A 92 5.29 -1.44 -41.92
CA TYR A 92 5.62 -1.75 -40.52
C TYR A 92 6.81 -2.73 -40.38
N LEU A 93 7.05 -3.56 -41.38
CA LEU A 93 8.01 -4.67 -41.34
C LEU A 93 9.38 -4.35 -41.98
N ASN A 94 9.57 -3.11 -42.44
CA ASN A 94 10.71 -2.71 -43.27
C ASN A 94 10.86 -3.55 -44.57
N ASP A 95 9.73 -3.96 -45.15
CA ASP A 95 9.62 -4.70 -46.39
C ASP A 95 8.56 -4.05 -47.29
N ILE A 96 9.02 -3.39 -48.36
CA ILE A 96 8.15 -2.68 -49.29
C ILE A 96 7.26 -3.62 -50.12
N THR A 97 7.55 -4.92 -50.14
CA THR A 97 6.75 -5.94 -50.83
C THR A 97 5.67 -6.54 -49.92
N ASN A 98 5.76 -6.29 -48.62
CA ASN A 98 4.86 -6.83 -47.59
C ASN A 98 4.35 -5.71 -46.67
N LEU A 99 3.44 -4.90 -47.22
CA LEU A 99 2.79 -3.83 -46.46
C LEU A 99 1.67 -4.40 -45.60
N ALA A 100 1.54 -3.89 -44.38
CA ALA A 100 0.53 -4.32 -43.43
C ALA A 100 -0.39 -3.16 -43.01
N THR A 101 -1.65 -3.48 -42.76
CA THR A 101 -2.60 -2.54 -42.17
C THR A 101 -2.28 -2.33 -40.69
N SER A 102 -2.49 -1.11 -40.19
CA SER A 102 -2.31 -0.77 -38.77
C SER A 102 -3.11 -1.72 -37.90
N SER A 103 -2.46 -2.31 -36.90
CA SER A 103 -3.09 -3.19 -35.92
C SER A 103 -2.45 -2.96 -34.56
N CYS A 104 -3.05 -3.48 -33.49
CA CYS A 104 -2.47 -3.38 -32.15
C CYS A 104 -1.09 -4.04 -32.08
N LEU A 105 -0.80 -5.02 -32.93
CA LEU A 105 0.53 -5.63 -33.03
C LEU A 105 1.63 -4.64 -33.41
N TYR A 106 1.32 -3.58 -34.14
CA TYR A 106 2.31 -2.60 -34.58
C TYR A 106 2.44 -1.39 -33.66
N PHE A 107 1.84 -1.44 -32.47
CA PHE A 107 2.02 -0.40 -31.47
C PHE A 107 3.50 -0.24 -31.08
N GLY A 108 4.02 0.98 -31.16
CA GLY A 108 5.42 1.29 -30.83
C GLY A 108 6.44 1.00 -31.94
N VAL A 109 6.03 0.50 -33.12
CA VAL A 109 6.96 0.32 -34.24
C VAL A 109 7.52 1.69 -34.66
N GLY A 110 8.85 1.77 -34.79
CA GLY A 110 9.56 3.01 -35.08
C GLY A 110 9.96 3.82 -33.83
N ALA A 111 9.72 3.31 -32.63
CA ALA A 111 10.16 3.92 -31.36
C ALA A 111 11.67 3.76 -31.06
N ASN A 112 12.48 3.45 -32.09
CA ASN A 112 13.93 3.25 -31.98
C ASN A 112 14.34 2.18 -30.95
N ASP A 113 13.62 1.07 -30.95
CA ASP A 113 13.83 -0.12 -30.10
C ASP A 113 14.92 -1.07 -30.66
N GLY A 114 15.61 -0.67 -31.73
CA GLY A 114 16.60 -1.50 -32.44
C GLY A 114 15.99 -2.50 -33.42
N SER A 115 14.66 -2.57 -33.54
CA SER A 115 13.97 -3.39 -34.55
C SER A 115 13.94 -2.70 -35.91
N PRO A 116 14.18 -3.41 -37.03
CA PRO A 116 14.00 -2.84 -38.36
C PRO A 116 12.56 -2.34 -38.53
N SER A 117 12.41 -1.05 -38.81
CA SER A 117 11.11 -0.45 -39.14
C SER A 117 11.21 0.29 -40.46
N GLY A 118 10.16 0.21 -41.28
CA GLY A 118 10.06 1.01 -42.48
C GLY A 118 9.69 2.46 -42.15
N ILE A 119 9.63 3.31 -43.17
CA ILE A 119 9.16 4.69 -43.00
C ILE A 119 7.63 4.66 -42.79
N ILE A 120 7.18 4.91 -41.56
CA ILE A 120 5.77 5.02 -41.19
C ILE A 120 5.51 6.48 -40.81
N PRO A 121 5.27 7.38 -41.78
CA PRO A 121 5.14 8.79 -41.51
C PRO A 121 3.93 9.05 -40.59
N SER A 122 4.13 9.92 -39.62
CA SER A 122 3.09 10.43 -38.73
C SER A 122 2.43 9.38 -37.80
N SER A 123 3.12 8.27 -37.52
CA SER A 123 2.69 7.35 -36.46
C SER A 123 3.06 7.90 -35.08
N SER A 124 2.12 7.91 -34.16
CA SER A 124 2.35 8.37 -32.78
C SER A 124 1.61 7.47 -31.80
N TYR A 125 2.25 7.19 -30.68
CA TYR A 125 1.76 6.28 -29.67
C TYR A 125 1.77 6.99 -28.31
N SER A 126 0.71 6.84 -27.54
CA SER A 126 0.66 7.28 -26.14
C SER A 126 0.34 6.09 -25.26
N MET A 127 1.01 5.99 -24.12
CA MET A 127 0.77 5.00 -23.10
C MET A 127 0.61 5.70 -21.76
N GLU A 128 -0.54 5.49 -21.13
CA GLU A 128 -0.87 6.02 -19.83
C GLU A 128 -1.02 4.86 -18.84
N MET A 129 -0.43 5.02 -17.66
CA MET A 129 -0.46 4.00 -16.61
C MET A 129 -0.31 4.65 -15.24
N LYS A 130 -0.77 3.96 -14.19
CA LYS A 130 -0.47 4.33 -12.80
C LYS A 130 0.26 3.18 -12.11
N GLY A 131 1.33 3.50 -11.39
CA GLY A 131 2.03 2.56 -10.52
C GLY A 131 1.41 2.45 -9.13
N VAL A 132 1.71 1.36 -8.43
CA VAL A 132 1.40 1.13 -7.02
C VAL A 132 2.71 0.85 -6.27
N ASN A 133 2.91 1.57 -5.17
CA ASN A 133 4.01 1.32 -4.24
C ASN A 133 3.48 0.60 -3.00
N LYS A 134 3.92 -0.64 -2.78
CA LYS A 134 3.66 -1.38 -1.55
C LYS A 134 4.75 -1.04 -0.54
N ILE A 135 4.39 -0.26 0.47
CA ILE A 135 5.27 -0.01 1.64
C ILE A 135 5.09 -1.21 2.58
N PRO A 136 6.15 -1.95 2.92
CA PRO A 136 6.02 -3.03 3.89
C PRO A 136 5.69 -2.44 5.26
N THR A 137 4.72 -3.04 5.96
CA THR A 137 4.29 -2.55 7.27
C THR A 137 4.21 -3.69 8.27
N LEU A 138 4.91 -3.58 9.38
CA LEU A 138 4.85 -4.50 10.51
C LEU A 138 3.67 -4.12 11.42
N THR A 139 2.78 -5.07 11.70
CA THR A 139 1.70 -4.90 12.68
C THR A 139 2.03 -5.65 13.96
N MET A 140 2.08 -4.95 15.09
CA MET A 140 2.34 -5.51 16.41
C MET A 140 1.12 -5.30 17.32
N PHE A 141 0.89 -6.23 18.24
CA PHE A 141 -0.14 -6.12 19.26
C PHE A 141 0.50 -6.12 20.64
N ALA A 142 0.18 -5.11 21.44
CA ALA A 142 0.56 -5.04 22.84
C ALA A 142 -0.68 -5.25 23.71
N HIS A 143 -0.70 -6.34 24.46
CA HIS A 143 -1.80 -6.71 25.35
C HIS A 143 -1.52 -6.22 26.76
N ALA A 144 -2.57 -5.75 27.43
CA ALA A 144 -2.58 -5.42 28.84
C ALA A 144 -3.83 -6.03 29.46
N ASP A 145 -3.69 -7.26 29.95
CA ASP A 145 -4.81 -8.09 30.40
C ASP A 145 -5.31 -7.65 31.79
N LYS A 146 -6.46 -8.20 32.20
CA LYS A 146 -7.03 -8.05 33.54
C LYS A 146 -6.00 -8.38 34.61
N GLY A 147 -5.95 -7.53 35.62
CA GLY A 147 -5.00 -7.64 36.72
C GLY A 147 -3.60 -7.11 36.44
N GLU A 148 -3.19 -6.95 35.18
CA GLU A 148 -1.87 -6.43 34.81
C GLU A 148 -1.79 -4.89 34.83
N MET A 149 -0.55 -4.39 34.87
CA MET A 149 -0.21 -2.96 34.82
C MET A 149 -0.97 -2.11 35.85
N ASN A 150 -1.25 -2.68 37.02
CA ASN A 150 -2.11 -2.10 38.06
C ASN A 150 -1.37 -1.25 39.11
N HIS A 151 -0.09 -0.97 38.88
CA HIS A 151 0.76 -0.13 39.71
C HIS A 151 1.59 0.82 38.84
N SER A 152 1.80 2.05 39.31
CA SER A 152 2.64 3.05 38.66
C SER A 152 3.94 3.19 39.45
N ASN A 153 5.08 3.21 38.76
CA ASN A 153 6.37 3.48 39.39
C ASN A 153 6.60 4.97 39.68
N ASN A 154 5.61 5.84 39.42
CA ASN A 154 5.72 7.26 39.72
C ASN A 154 5.57 7.51 41.24
N PRO A 155 6.59 8.05 41.93
CA PRO A 155 6.57 8.27 43.39
C PRO A 155 5.39 9.12 43.90
N THR A 156 4.71 9.88 43.04
CA THR A 156 3.56 10.72 43.42
C THR A 156 2.26 9.94 43.66
N TYR A 157 2.29 8.61 43.79
CA TYR A 157 1.10 7.79 44.06
C TYR A 157 0.64 7.85 45.53
N ILE A 158 1.49 8.33 46.45
CA ILE A 158 1.16 8.50 47.87
C ILE A 158 0.38 9.80 48.12
N ASP A 159 -0.49 9.81 49.13
CA ASP A 159 -1.24 11.02 49.48
C ASP A 159 -0.30 12.11 50.04
N PHE A 160 -0.63 13.38 49.74
CA PHE A 160 0.21 14.51 50.12
C PHE A 160 0.25 14.69 51.65
N GLY A 161 1.43 15.02 52.19
CA GLY A 161 1.61 15.36 53.61
C GLY A 161 1.86 14.17 54.54
N GLN A 162 2.08 12.96 54.01
CA GLN A 162 2.48 11.81 54.83
C GLN A 162 3.98 11.83 55.13
N SER A 163 4.36 11.46 56.36
CA SER A 163 5.77 11.27 56.71
C SER A 163 6.30 10.01 56.03
N THR A 164 7.16 10.20 55.02
CA THR A 164 7.82 9.11 54.27
C THR A 164 9.23 8.81 54.79
N SER A 165 9.70 9.57 55.77
CA SER A 165 11.06 9.43 56.30
C SER A 165 11.19 8.12 57.09
N PRO A 166 12.11 7.22 56.71
CA PRO A 166 12.39 6.03 57.49
C PRO A 166 13.08 6.43 58.80
N ALA A 167 12.73 5.76 59.90
CA ALA A 167 13.49 5.84 61.14
C ALA A 167 14.71 4.93 61.01
N THR A 168 15.90 5.51 61.18
CA THR A 168 17.18 4.80 61.10
C THR A 168 17.95 4.92 62.40
N GLY A 169 18.52 3.81 62.88
CA GLY A 169 19.38 3.74 64.05
C GLY A 169 20.43 2.64 63.89
N SER A 170 21.37 2.53 64.85
CA SER A 170 22.53 1.62 64.74
C SER A 170 22.21 0.12 64.65
N ARG A 171 20.95 -0.28 64.93
CA ARG A 171 20.48 -1.68 64.88
C ARG A 171 19.11 -1.87 64.21
N VAL A 172 18.43 -0.79 63.82
CA VAL A 172 17.06 -0.85 63.33
C VAL A 172 16.87 0.15 62.20
N TYR A 173 16.27 -0.34 61.12
CA TYR A 173 15.71 0.45 60.05
C TYR A 173 14.22 0.16 60.00
N SER A 174 13.39 1.20 60.16
CA SER A 174 11.93 1.07 60.15
C SER A 174 11.33 2.05 59.16
N GLN A 175 10.65 1.52 58.14
CA GLN A 175 9.89 2.30 57.18
C GLN A 175 8.45 2.52 57.68
N PRO A 176 7.85 3.69 57.38
CA PRO A 176 6.43 3.91 57.63
C PRO A 176 5.59 2.84 56.94
N THR A 177 4.90 2.00 57.72
CA THR A 177 4.17 0.83 57.21
C THR A 177 2.77 1.15 56.70
N ASN A 178 2.23 2.33 57.07
CA ASN A 178 0.86 2.75 56.81
C ASN A 178 0.77 3.97 55.88
N LEU A 179 1.47 3.92 54.73
CA LEU A 179 1.33 4.95 53.70
C LEU A 179 -0.01 4.77 52.96
N LYS A 180 -0.84 5.80 52.90
CA LYS A 180 -2.09 5.77 52.12
C LYS A 180 -1.80 6.18 50.68
N ILE A 181 -2.27 5.36 49.75
CA ILE A 181 -2.24 5.65 48.31
C ILE A 181 -3.30 6.70 48.00
N LYS A 182 -2.95 7.69 47.18
CA LYS A 182 -3.90 8.68 46.69
C LYS A 182 -4.98 7.99 45.86
N ASN A 183 -6.24 8.09 46.29
CA ASN A 183 -7.35 7.65 45.44
C ASN A 183 -7.61 8.71 44.36
N ILE A 184 -7.55 8.30 43.10
CA ILE A 184 -7.85 9.14 41.92
C ILE A 184 -9.20 8.80 41.27
N VAL A 185 -9.97 7.88 41.87
CA VAL A 185 -11.32 7.54 41.42
C VAL A 185 -12.26 8.68 41.83
N SER A 186 -13.02 9.22 40.87
CA SER A 186 -14.03 10.24 41.13
C SER A 186 -15.39 9.61 41.46
N SER A 187 -16.08 10.16 42.45
CA SER A 187 -17.50 9.88 42.73
C SER A 187 -18.37 11.02 42.21
N SER A 188 -19.61 10.72 41.81
CA SER A 188 -20.60 11.74 41.45
C SER A 188 -21.13 12.51 42.65
N TYR A 189 -20.89 12.03 43.87
CA TYR A 189 -21.30 12.62 45.13
C TYR A 189 -20.08 13.05 45.94
N ALA A 190 -20.20 14.15 46.68
CA ALA A 190 -19.14 14.67 47.53
C ALA A 190 -18.94 13.81 48.80
N ASP A 191 -19.99 13.14 49.25
CA ASP A 191 -20.04 12.25 50.39
C ASP A 191 -21.07 11.13 50.08
N PRO A 192 -20.73 9.84 50.21
CA PRO A 192 -19.43 9.27 50.58
C PRO A 192 -18.35 9.41 49.50
N PRO A 193 -17.06 9.45 49.91
CA PRO A 193 -15.95 9.45 48.96
C PRO A 193 -15.93 8.14 48.16
N ALA A 194 -15.47 8.22 46.91
CA ALA A 194 -15.33 7.05 46.04
C ALA A 194 -14.51 5.93 46.70
N GLN A 195 -14.95 4.69 46.52
CA GLN A 195 -14.19 3.52 46.95
C GLN A 195 -12.83 3.47 46.24
N PHE A 196 -11.79 3.04 46.95
CA PHE A 196 -10.45 2.91 46.38
C PHE A 196 -10.41 1.81 45.32
N GLU A 197 -9.92 2.15 44.12
CA GLU A 197 -9.62 1.20 43.06
C GLU A 197 -8.22 1.43 42.51
N LYS A 198 -7.48 0.34 42.25
CA LYS A 198 -6.18 0.43 41.57
C LYS A 198 -6.40 0.85 40.11
N THR A 199 -5.97 2.07 39.82
CA THR A 199 -6.07 2.69 38.49
C THR A 199 -4.69 3.16 38.06
N THR A 200 -4.32 2.86 36.82
CA THR A 200 -3.12 3.38 36.16
C THR A 200 -3.48 4.00 34.82
N TYR A 201 -2.51 4.70 34.22
CA TYR A 201 -2.63 5.23 32.87
C TYR A 201 -1.47 4.73 32.04
N ILE A 202 -1.78 4.13 30.90
CA ILE A 202 -0.78 3.78 29.90
C ILE A 202 -0.61 5.01 29.02
N SER A 203 0.61 5.53 28.90
CA SER A 203 0.93 6.72 28.08
C SER A 203 1.94 6.42 26.98
N LYS A 204 2.79 5.41 27.18
CA LYS A 204 3.85 5.01 26.25
C LYS A 204 3.94 3.49 26.19
N ILE A 205 4.26 2.98 25.01
CA ILE A 205 4.53 1.57 24.74
C ILE A 205 5.95 1.47 24.17
N GLY A 206 6.83 0.79 24.89
CA GLY A 206 8.19 0.49 24.41
C GLY A 206 8.19 -0.75 23.53
N ILE A 207 8.91 -0.68 22.42
CA ILE A 207 9.14 -1.79 21.50
C ILE A 207 10.58 -2.23 21.71
N TYR A 208 10.79 -3.52 21.93
CA TYR A 208 12.08 -4.11 22.23
C TYR A 208 12.46 -5.15 21.18
N ASP A 209 13.76 -5.32 20.91
CA ASP A 209 14.28 -6.45 20.14
C ASP A 209 14.41 -7.72 21.00
N ASP A 210 14.86 -8.82 20.40
CA ASP A 210 15.06 -10.11 21.07
C ASP A 210 16.09 -10.05 22.21
N ASP A 211 17.04 -9.12 22.12
CA ASP A 211 18.08 -8.87 23.12
C ASP A 211 17.62 -7.88 24.23
N LYS A 212 16.36 -7.46 24.21
CA LYS A 212 15.73 -6.49 25.13
C LYS A 212 16.29 -5.07 25.03
N ASN A 213 16.88 -4.69 23.90
CA ASN A 213 17.19 -3.30 23.61
C ASN A 213 15.92 -2.57 23.16
N LEU A 214 15.75 -1.34 23.62
CA LEU A 214 14.62 -0.50 23.22
C LEU A 214 14.84 0.03 21.80
N ILE A 215 14.04 -0.44 20.84
CA ILE A 215 14.12 -0.05 19.43
C ILE A 215 13.09 1.01 19.03
N GLY A 216 12.09 1.27 19.88
CA GLY A 216 11.11 2.34 19.64
C GLY A 216 10.20 2.64 20.82
N ILE A 217 9.61 3.84 20.84
CA ILE A 217 8.61 4.24 21.84
C ILE A 217 7.39 4.81 21.11
N ALA A 218 6.25 4.14 21.21
CA ALA A 218 4.98 4.69 20.79
C ALA A 218 4.38 5.52 21.94
N THR A 219 4.29 6.84 21.75
CA THR A 219 3.68 7.75 22.72
C THR A 219 2.25 8.06 22.32
N MET A 220 1.31 7.93 23.25
CA MET A 220 -0.09 8.26 23.01
C MET A 220 -0.36 9.72 23.35
N ALA A 221 -1.16 10.41 22.53
CA ALA A 221 -1.55 11.80 22.77
C ALA A 221 -2.39 11.97 24.04
N THR A 222 -3.27 11.00 24.31
CA THR A 222 -4.07 10.94 25.54
C THR A 222 -3.80 9.61 26.25
N PRO A 223 -3.29 9.64 27.49
CA PRO A 223 -3.07 8.42 28.27
C PRO A 223 -4.39 7.67 28.49
N ILE A 224 -4.37 6.34 28.30
CA ILE A 224 -5.56 5.51 28.43
C ILE A 224 -5.63 4.94 29.84
N LYS A 225 -6.77 5.15 30.50
CA LYS A 225 -7.05 4.62 31.86
C LYS A 225 -7.14 3.09 31.81
N LYS A 226 -6.34 2.43 32.65
CA LYS A 226 -6.36 0.99 32.90
C LYS A 226 -6.83 0.73 34.33
N THR A 227 -7.91 -0.05 34.45
CA THR A 227 -8.40 -0.58 35.74
C THR A 227 -8.10 -2.08 35.80
N GLN A 228 -8.22 -2.68 36.99
CA GLN A 228 -7.95 -4.12 37.16
C GLN A 228 -8.84 -5.01 36.30
N ASN A 229 -10.11 -4.62 36.12
CA ASN A 229 -11.10 -5.43 35.41
C ASN A 229 -11.16 -5.15 33.90
N ARG A 230 -10.37 -4.20 33.40
CA ARG A 230 -10.40 -3.76 32.00
C ARG A 230 -9.24 -4.38 31.23
N ASP A 231 -9.55 -5.07 30.14
CA ASP A 231 -8.55 -5.53 29.16
C ASP A 231 -8.28 -4.40 28.14
N LEU A 232 -7.03 -4.21 27.74
CA LEU A 232 -6.64 -3.29 26.67
C LEU A 232 -5.74 -4.01 25.67
N THR A 233 -5.90 -3.70 24.39
CA THR A 233 -4.99 -4.14 23.33
C THR A 233 -4.68 -2.95 22.45
N PHE A 234 -3.39 -2.71 22.26
CA PHE A 234 -2.89 -1.66 21.39
C PHE A 234 -2.39 -2.27 20.09
N LYS A 235 -2.94 -1.81 18.96
CA LYS A 235 -2.46 -2.16 17.63
C LYS A 235 -1.42 -1.11 17.21
N LEU A 236 -0.18 -1.53 17.04
CA LEU A 236 0.89 -0.70 16.52
C LEU A 236 1.13 -1.06 15.05
N LYS A 237 1.24 -0.05 14.19
CA LYS A 237 1.61 -0.21 12.78
C LYS A 237 2.91 0.56 12.56
N LEU A 238 3.94 -0.16 12.13
CA LEU A 238 5.25 0.39 11.81
C LEU A 238 5.46 0.23 10.29
N ASP A 239 5.71 1.33 9.61
CA ASP A 239 6.11 1.30 8.20
C ASP A 239 7.62 1.06 8.16
N ILE A 240 8.05 0.02 7.43
CA ILE A 240 9.46 -0.43 7.30
C ILE A 240 9.93 -0.32 5.87
#